data_AF-A0A651HQJ3-F1
#
_entry.id   AF-A0A651HQJ3-F1
#
_cell.length_a   1.000
_cell.length_b   1.000
_cell.length_c   1.000
_cell.angle_alpha   90.00
_cell.angle_beta   90.00
_cell.angle_gamma   90.00
#
_symmetry.space_group_name_H-M   'P 1'
#
loop_
_entity.id
_entity.type
_entity.pdbx_description
1 polymer ?
#
loop_
_entity_poly.entity_id
_entity_poly.type
_entity_poly.pdbx_seq_one_letter_code
_entity_poly.pdbx_strand_id
1 'polypeptide(L)' 'MSLLGAAIGLGLTVLGAGLGIGWIGSSAMQGIARQPEAAGNIQTSAIILAALIEGAALFALVITLLYKLL' A
#
# COMPACT_ATOMS: atom_id res chain seq x y z
N MET A 1 2.36 27.86 -3.97
CA MET A 1 1.22 26.95 -4.18
C MET A 1 1.62 25.48 -4.31
N SER A 2 2.89 25.20 -4.65
CA SER A 2 3.48 23.88 -4.91
C SER A 2 3.48 22.90 -3.72
N LEU A 3 3.87 23.36 -2.52
CA LEU A 3 4.13 22.46 -1.39
C LEU A 3 2.84 21.93 -0.72
N LEU A 4 1.79 22.75 -0.66
CA LEU A 4 0.51 22.36 -0.05
C LEU A 4 -0.19 21.26 -0.87
N GLY A 5 -0.22 21.40 -2.20
CA GLY A 5 -0.77 20.37 -3.08
C GLY A 5 0.00 19.05 -2.99
N ALA A 6 1.33 19.11 -2.92
CA ALA A 6 2.18 17.95 -2.72
C ALA A 6 1.94 17.26 -1.37
N ALA A 7 1.82 18.03 -0.28
CA ALA A 7 1.53 17.49 1.05
C ALA A 7 0.15 16.80 1.11
N ILE A 8 -0.87 17.40 0.49
CA ILE A 8 -2.21 16.80 0.40
C ILE A 8 -2.17 15.52 -0.43
N GLY A 9 -1.53 15.54 -1.61
CA GLY A 9 -1.41 14.38 -2.48
C GLY A 9 -0.67 13.22 -1.82
N LEU A 10 0.44 13.49 -1.13
CA LEU A 10 1.16 12.48 -0.35
C LEU A 10 0.31 11.94 0.80
N GLY A 11 -0.36 12.82 1.55
CA GLY A 11 -1.24 12.41 2.64
C GLY A 11 -2.35 11.46 2.17
N LEU A 12 -3.00 11.78 1.05
CA LEU A 12 -4.01 10.92 0.43
C LEU A 12 -3.42 9.60 -0.06
N THR A 13 -2.21 9.62 -0.62
CA THR A 13 -1.54 8.40 -1.07
C THR A 13 -1.23 7.46 0.09
N VAL A 14 -0.68 7.99 1.19
CA VAL A 14 -0.37 7.20 2.40
C VAL A 14 -1.64 6.65 3.02
N LEU A 15 -2.72 7.43 3.07
CA LEU A 15 -4.02 6.96 3.57
C LEU A 15 -4.57 5.83 2.70
N GLY A 16 -4.55 5.98 1.37
CA GLY A 16 -5.00 4.94 0.44
C GLY A 16 -4.19 3.66 0.56
N ALA A 17 -2.86 3.77 0.63
CA ALA A 17 -1.97 2.62 0.80
C ALA A 17 -2.20 1.89 2.13
N GLY A 18 -2.30 2.65 3.23
CA GLY A 18 -2.55 2.10 4.56
C GLY A 18 -3.88 1.36 4.65
N LEU A 19 -4.95 1.93 4.08
CA LEU A 19 -6.26 1.29 4.03
C LEU A 19 -6.22 0.01 3.17
N GLY A 20 -5.59 0.07 2.00
CA GLY A 20 -5.47 -1.08 1.10
C GLY A 20 -4.69 -2.25 1.73
N ILE A 21 -3.53 -1.98 2.34
CA ILE A 21 -2.72 -2.98 3.04
C ILE A 21 -3.47 -3.54 4.25
N GLY A 22 -4.16 -2.68 5.02
CA GLY A 22 -4.99 -3.11 6.15
C GLY A 22 -6.09 -4.09 5.72
N TRP A 23 -6.76 -3.83 4.60
CA TRP A 23 -7.74 -4.75 4.04
C TRP A 23 -7.14 -6.06 3.55
N ILE A 24 -6.02 -6.02 2.81
CA ILE A 24 -5.32 -7.23 2.38
C ILE A 24 -4.95 -8.10 3.60
N GLY A 25 -4.37 -7.49 4.62
CA GLY A 25 -3.98 -8.18 5.85
C GLY A 25 -5.17 -8.80 6.57
N SER A 26 -6.26 -8.05 6.74
CA SER A 26 -7.49 -8.56 7.37
C SER A 26 -8.08 -9.74 6.58
N SER A 27 -8.20 -9.62 5.26
CA SER A 27 -8.73 -10.69 4.40
C SER A 27 -7.82 -11.92 4.42
N ALA A 28 -6.51 -11.74 4.42
CA ALA A 28 -5.54 -12.82 4.53
C ALA A 28 -5.68 -13.55 5.87
N MET A 29 -5.72 -12.84 7.00
CA MET A 29 -5.88 -13.46 8.33
C MET A 29 -7.19 -14.22 8.45
N GLN A 30 -8.29 -13.67 7.94
CA GLN A 30 -9.58 -14.37 7.90
C GLN A 30 -9.56 -15.61 7.01
N GLY A 31 -8.86 -15.55 5.87
CA GLY A 31 -8.68 -16.70 4.97
C GLY A 31 -7.88 -17.81 5.65
N ILE A 32 -6.75 -17.46 6.28
CA ILE A 32 -5.88 -18.39 7.01
C ILE A 32 -6.64 -19.03 8.19
N ALA A 33 -7.40 -18.24 8.95
CA ALA A 33 -8.20 -18.76 10.06
C ALA A 33 -9.25 -19.79 9.61
N ARG A 34 -9.82 -19.63 8.41
CA ARG A 34 -10.79 -20.58 7.84
C ARG A 34 -10.12 -21.81 7.21
N GLN A 35 -8.94 -21.64 6.62
CA GLN A 35 -8.20 -22.70 5.93
C GLN A 35 -6.71 -22.64 6.28
N PRO A 36 -6.30 -23.21 7.44
CA PRO A 36 -4.92 -23.16 7.91
C PRO A 36 -3.93 -23.86 6.96
N GLU A 37 -4.38 -24.92 6.26
CA GLU A 37 -3.56 -25.66 5.29
C GLU A 37 -3.14 -24.81 4.09
N ALA A 38 -3.94 -23.79 3.74
CA ALA A 38 -3.66 -22.87 2.64
C ALA A 38 -2.82 -21.65 3.06
N ALA A 39 -2.31 -21.61 4.30
CA ALA A 39 -1.72 -20.40 4.87
C ALA A 39 -0.55 -19.82 4.06
N GLY A 40 0.36 -20.68 3.58
CA GLY A 40 1.49 -20.25 2.76
C GLY A 40 1.07 -19.61 1.43
N ASN A 41 0.04 -20.17 0.77
CA ASN A 41 -0.48 -19.65 -0.49
C ASN A 41 -1.20 -18.31 -0.29
N ILE A 42 -2.00 -18.19 0.79
CA ILE A 42 -2.69 -16.96 1.15
C ILE A 42 -1.67 -15.86 1.49
N GLN A 43 -0.65 -16.18 2.29
CA GLN A 43 0.40 -15.22 2.65
C GLN A 43 1.17 -14.74 1.42
N THR A 44 1.56 -15.65 0.52
CA THR A 44 2.24 -15.30 -0.73
C THR A 44 1.40 -14.34 -1.57
N SER A 45 0.11 -14.65 -1.73
CA SER A 45 -0.82 -13.78 -2.48
C SER A 45 -0.98 -12.41 -1.81
N ALA A 46 -1.09 -12.37 -0.48
CA ALA A 46 -1.20 -11.14 0.28
C ALA A 46 0.05 -10.25 0.15
N ILE A 47 1.25 -10.84 0.18
CA ILE A 47 2.50 -10.11 -0.01
C ILE A 47 2.58 -9.52 -1.42
N ILE A 48 2.20 -10.27 -2.45
CA ILE A 48 2.19 -9.77 -3.84
C ILE A 48 1.25 -8.56 -3.97
N LEU A 49 0.04 -8.66 -3.42
CA LEU A 49 -0.92 -7.55 -3.45
C LEU A 49 -0.43 -6.34 -2.65
N ALA A 50 0.15 -6.57 -1.47
CA ALA A 50 0.72 -5.50 -0.66
C ALA A 50 1.88 -4.79 -1.39
N ALA A 51 2.75 -5.56 -2.06
CA ALA A 51 3.86 -5.02 -2.84
C ALA A 51 3.39 -4.17 -4.03
N LEU A 52 2.27 -4.52 -4.67
CA LEU A 52 1.69 -3.70 -5.75
C LEU A 52 1.17 -2.36 -5.22
N ILE A 53 0.54 -2.34 -4.05
CA ILE A 53 0.09 -1.10 -3.39
C ILE A 53 1.28 -0.24 -2.98
N GLU A 54 2.28 -0.83 -2.34
CA GLU A 54 3.51 -0.13 -1.94
C GLU A 54 4.26 0.42 -3.16
N GLY A 55 4.32 -0.33 -4.27
CA GLY A 55 4.91 0.14 -5.51
C GLY A 55 4.27 1.44 -6.01
N ALA A 56 2.93 1.51 -6.02
CA ALA A 56 2.21 2.72 -6.39
C ALA A 56 2.44 3.87 -5.40
N ALA A 57 2.47 3.58 -4.09
CA ALA A 57 2.73 4.59 -3.05
C ALA A 57 4.15 5.18 -3.16
N LEU A 58 5.15 4.33 -3.40
CA LEU A 58 6.53 4.74 -3.61
C LEU A 58 6.68 5.61 -4.86
N PHE A 59 5.95 5.33 -5.94
CA PHE A 59 5.94 6.21 -7.11
C PHE A 59 5.49 7.63 -6.79
N ALA A 60 4.44 7.81 -5.98
CA ALA A 60 4.00 9.14 -5.56
C ALA A 60 5.06 9.86 -4.70
N LEU A 61 5.78 9.11 -3.86
CA LEU A 61 6.89 9.60 -3.05
C LEU A 61 8.05 10.09 -3.94
N VAL A 62 8.41 9.31 -4.97
CA VAL A 62 9.43 9.67 -5.96
C VAL A 62 9.03 10.93 -6.73
N ILE A 63 7.80 11.00 -7.25
CA ILE A 63 7.32 12.18 -7.98
C ILE A 63 7.37 13.43 -7.10
N THR A 64 6.97 13.31 -5.83
CA THR A 64 6.99 14.44 -4.90
C THR A 64 8.41 14.87 -4.56
N LEU A 65 9.33 13.92 -4.40
CA LEU A 65 10.74 14.21 -4.16
C LEU A 65 11.37 14.91 -5.37
N LEU A 66 11.10 14.43 -6.58
CA LEU A 66 11.56 15.06 -7.82
C LEU A 66 11.05 16.50 -7.95
N TYR A 67 9.77 16.72 -7.65
CA TYR A 67 9.18 18.06 -7.68
C TYR A 67 9.77 19.03 -6.65
N LYS A 68 10.31 18.52 -5.54
CA LYS A 68 10.99 19.34 -4.53
C LYS A 68 12.44 19.69 -4.94
N LEU A 69 13.09 18.82 -5.72
CA LEU A 69 14.50 18.96 -6.11
C LEU A 69 14.72 19.79 -7.38
N LEU A 70 13.72 19.84 -8.26
CA LEU A 70 13.70 20.61 -9.52
C LEU A 70 13.06 21.98 -9.31
#